data_AF-A0A3S1GVX2-F1
#
_entry.id   AF-A0A3S1GVX2-F1
#
_cell.length_a   1.000
_cell.length_b   1.000
_cell.length_c   1.000
_cell.angle_alpha   90.00
_cell.angle_beta   90.00
_cell.angle_gamma   90.00
#
_symmetry.space_group_name_H-M   'P 1'
#
loop_
_entity.id
_entity.type
_entity.pdbx_description
1 polymer ?
#
loop_
_entity_poly.entity_id
_entity_poly.type
_entity_poly.pdbx_seq_one_letter_code
_entity_poly.pdbx_strand_id
1 'polypeptide(L)'
;MSSFAVVRCRLAIAIPFAASLIFLAPTPAFAHASDRGHVLLLPTGYYVAGGALAVAASFLVLALLPSDFPARFWRRRLPLFAFGNGARAIVSLISFAGFAILIAAGLFGSRDPLSNPLPLAIWTLLWVGLVLLQGLLGNLWSWLNPWYGPWRVISRLFGKRQTWRPPPWLGCWPAVVLFFAFAWFELIDPAPDDPARLAWAAGFYWLLSFAAMLVFGYRDWSRRGEFLAVFFAMIARFALLERNEVERSEGGRLSLCWPGATLSDAAPLSLSGIAFLLLALSSVSFDGLSKTFFWLGLF
;
A
#
# COMPACT_ATOMS: atom_id res chain seq x y z
N MET A 1 -48.60 25.04 16.48
CA MET A 1 -47.13 25.26 16.57
C MET A 1 -46.30 23.97 16.38
N SER A 2 -46.78 22.98 15.61
CA SER A 2 -46.08 21.69 15.41
C SER A 2 -45.64 21.40 13.97
N SER A 3 -46.08 22.19 12.97
CA SER A 3 -45.77 21.93 11.55
C SER A 3 -44.45 22.54 11.07
N PHE A 4 -43.93 23.58 11.72
CA PHE A 4 -42.72 24.29 11.28
C PHE A 4 -41.40 23.60 11.72
N ALA A 5 -41.43 22.80 12.77
CA ALA A 5 -40.23 22.12 13.29
C ALA A 5 -39.79 20.93 12.41
N VAL A 6 -40.75 20.19 11.85
CA VAL A 6 -40.49 19.00 11.02
C VAL A 6 -39.88 19.38 9.66
N VAL A 7 -40.28 20.52 9.09
CA VAL A 7 -39.75 21.02 7.80
C VAL A 7 -38.28 21.46 7.92
N ARG A 8 -37.91 22.13 9.02
CA ARG A 8 -36.52 22.52 9.28
C ARG A 8 -35.58 21.33 9.46
N CYS A 9 -36.06 20.24 10.06
CA CYS A 9 -35.25 19.03 10.28
C CYS A 9 -35.00 18.25 8.97
N ARG A 10 -35.97 18.23 8.05
CA ARG A 10 -35.79 17.63 6.71
C ARG A 10 -34.84 18.44 5.82
N LEU A 11 -34.87 19.78 5.89
CA LEU A 11 -33.93 20.64 5.17
C LEU A 11 -32.50 20.55 5.72
N ALA A 12 -32.33 20.44 7.04
CA ALA A 12 -31.00 20.33 7.66
C ALA A 12 -30.28 19.00 7.36
N ILE A 13 -31.01 17.94 7.02
CA ILE A 13 -30.45 16.64 6.59
C ILE A 13 -30.26 16.59 5.06
N ALA A 14 -31.11 17.29 4.29
CA ALA A 14 -30.99 17.35 2.83
C ALA A 14 -29.74 18.10 2.35
N ILE A 15 -29.31 19.15 3.07
CA ILE A 15 -28.12 19.95 2.73
C ILE A 15 -26.80 19.13 2.80
N PRO A 16 -26.49 18.37 3.87
CA PRO A 16 -25.29 17.53 3.90
C PRO A 16 -25.37 16.34 2.92
N PHE A 17 -26.58 15.84 2.60
CA PHE A 17 -26.77 14.77 1.62
C PHE A 17 -26.57 15.26 0.17
N ALA A 18 -27.05 16.46 -0.16
CA ALA A 18 -26.80 17.09 -1.45
C ALA A 18 -25.32 17.53 -1.61
N ALA A 19 -24.69 18.03 -0.54
CA ALA A 19 -23.27 18.37 -0.54
C ALA A 19 -22.37 17.13 -0.73
N SER A 20 -22.74 15.99 -0.16
CA SER A 20 -22.02 14.72 -0.38
C SER A 20 -22.21 14.16 -1.79
N LEU A 21 -23.40 14.32 -2.39
CA LEU A 21 -23.64 13.97 -3.79
C LEU A 21 -22.81 14.80 -4.79
N ILE A 22 -22.49 16.06 -4.47
CA ILE A 22 -21.61 16.91 -5.29
C ILE A 22 -20.15 16.41 -5.25
N PHE A 23 -19.69 15.84 -4.15
CA PHE A 23 -18.38 15.16 -4.08
C PHE A 23 -18.34 13.80 -4.76
N LEU A 24 -19.50 13.19 -5.04
CA LEU A 24 -19.62 11.95 -5.82
C LEU A 24 -19.85 12.18 -7.32
N ALA A 25 -20.01 13.44 -7.76
CA ALA A 25 -20.14 13.73 -9.17
C ALA A 25 -18.83 13.36 -9.89
N PRO A 26 -18.86 12.46 -10.89
CA PRO A 26 -17.67 12.06 -11.61
C PRO A 26 -17.19 13.26 -12.44
N THR A 27 -16.21 13.98 -11.92
CA THR A 27 -15.42 14.92 -12.71
C THR A 27 -14.41 14.13 -13.53
N PRO A 28 -14.11 14.54 -14.77
CA PRO A 28 -13.02 13.94 -15.52
C PRO A 28 -11.72 14.21 -14.77
N ALA A 29 -11.25 13.23 -14.00
CA ALA A 29 -9.91 13.25 -13.44
C ALA A 29 -8.94 12.90 -14.57
N PHE A 30 -8.21 13.90 -15.07
CA PHE A 30 -7.09 13.71 -15.99
C PHE A 30 -5.90 13.09 -15.24
N ALA A 31 -6.05 11.86 -14.77
CA ALA A 31 -4.98 11.06 -14.21
C ALA A 31 -4.23 10.36 -15.34
N HIS A 32 -3.58 11.13 -16.21
CA HIS A 32 -2.66 10.57 -17.18
C HIS A 32 -1.29 10.40 -16.52
N ALA A 33 -0.84 9.16 -16.38
CA ALA A 33 0.58 8.87 -16.16
C ALA A 33 1.33 9.31 -17.43
N SER A 34 2.02 10.45 -17.36
CA SER A 34 2.67 11.04 -18.53
C SER A 34 4.04 10.40 -18.73
N ASP A 35 4.16 9.46 -19.67
CA ASP A 35 5.44 8.92 -20.19
C ASP A 35 6.10 9.83 -21.24
N ARG A 36 5.60 11.07 -21.42
CA ARG A 36 6.24 12.01 -22.34
C ARG A 36 7.51 12.56 -21.71
N GLY A 37 8.62 12.41 -22.42
CA GLY A 37 9.90 13.03 -22.08
C GLY A 37 9.71 14.53 -21.85
N HIS A 38 9.75 14.94 -20.58
CA HIS A 38 9.80 16.34 -20.23
C HIS A 38 11.16 16.88 -20.65
N VAL A 39 11.18 17.72 -21.68
CA VAL A 39 12.30 18.64 -21.89
C VAL A 39 12.37 19.47 -20.60
N LEU A 40 13.50 19.38 -19.88
CA LEU A 40 13.75 20.14 -18.66
C LEU A 40 13.86 21.63 -19.03
N LEU A 41 12.71 22.28 -19.22
CA LEU A 41 12.57 23.72 -19.42
C LEU A 41 12.86 24.50 -18.14
N LEU A 42 12.94 23.80 -17.01
CA LEU A 42 13.28 24.36 -15.70
C LEU A 42 14.79 24.52 -15.59
N PRO A 43 15.30 25.63 -15.00
CA PRO A 43 16.73 25.83 -14.82
C PRO A 43 17.28 24.83 -13.81
N THR A 44 17.81 23.70 -14.32
CA THR A 44 18.26 22.53 -13.56
C THR A 44 19.31 22.88 -12.51
N GLY A 45 20.14 23.89 -12.75
CA GLY A 45 21.13 24.37 -11.77
C GLY A 45 20.51 24.79 -10.43
N TYR A 46 19.39 25.52 -10.45
CA TYR A 46 18.70 25.93 -9.21
C TYR A 46 18.02 24.75 -8.52
N TYR A 47 17.51 23.77 -9.28
CA TYR A 47 16.92 22.56 -8.71
C TYR A 47 17.98 21.69 -8.02
N VAL A 48 19.13 21.50 -8.65
CA VAL A 48 20.26 20.75 -8.06
C VAL A 48 20.78 21.48 -6.82
N ALA A 49 20.97 22.80 -6.89
CA ALA A 49 21.40 23.58 -5.73
C ALA A 49 20.39 23.52 -4.58
N GLY A 50 19.09 23.68 -4.87
CA GLY A 50 18.02 23.57 -3.87
C GLY A 50 17.95 22.18 -3.25
N GLY A 51 18.05 21.12 -4.06
CA GLY A 51 18.11 19.74 -3.57
C GLY A 51 19.33 19.47 -2.69
N ALA A 52 20.52 19.91 -3.12
CA ALA A 52 21.75 19.79 -2.35
C ALA A 52 21.68 20.55 -1.01
N LEU A 53 21.13 21.77 -1.01
CA LEU A 53 20.92 22.56 0.20
C LEU A 53 19.91 21.90 1.15
N ALA A 54 18.81 21.34 0.64
CA ALA A 54 17.84 20.63 1.46
C ALA A 54 18.44 19.38 2.13
N VAL A 55 19.25 18.62 1.38
CA VAL A 55 20.00 17.47 1.92
C VAL A 55 21.01 17.93 2.97
N ALA A 56 21.82 18.96 2.68
CA ALA A 56 22.79 19.51 3.63
C ALA A 56 22.11 20.01 4.91
N ALA A 57 20.98 20.73 4.79
CA ALA A 57 20.18 21.18 5.93
C ALA A 57 19.63 20.00 6.74
N SER A 58 19.19 18.91 6.10
CA SER A 58 18.71 17.70 6.78
C SER A 58 19.82 17.04 7.60
N PHE A 59 21.03 16.92 7.05
CA PHE A 59 22.20 16.42 7.78
C PHE A 59 22.61 17.36 8.92
N LEU A 60 22.58 18.67 8.69
CA LEU A 60 22.91 19.66 9.72
C LEU A 60 21.94 19.58 10.89
N VAL A 61 20.63 19.44 10.62
CA VAL A 61 19.62 19.20 11.64
C VAL A 61 19.93 17.93 12.43
N LEU A 62 20.23 16.82 11.76
CA LEU A 62 20.57 15.56 12.43
C LEU A 62 21.87 15.64 13.25
N ALA A 63 22.86 16.41 12.79
CA ALA A 63 24.14 16.57 13.47
C ALA A 63 24.07 17.50 14.68
N LEU A 64 23.21 18.53 14.62
CA LEU A 64 23.10 19.56 15.65
C LEU A 64 21.98 19.31 16.66
N LEU A 65 20.92 18.56 16.32
CA LEU A 65 19.85 18.25 17.28
C LEU A 65 20.28 17.11 18.22
N PRO A 66 20.24 17.32 19.54
CA PRO A 66 20.39 16.23 20.51
C PRO A 66 19.27 15.21 20.34
N SER A 67 19.60 13.91 20.38
CA SER A 67 18.66 12.78 20.23
C SER A 67 17.48 12.81 21.21
N ASP A 68 17.68 13.47 22.36
CA ASP A 68 16.74 13.44 23.48
C ASP A 68 15.67 14.55 23.41
N PHE A 69 15.90 15.60 22.61
CA PHE A 69 15.07 16.80 22.61
C PHE A 69 13.66 16.62 21.98
N PRO A 70 13.47 15.80 20.91
CA PRO A 70 12.13 15.58 20.35
C PRO A 70 11.43 14.31 20.88
N ALA A 71 12.11 13.44 21.63
CA ALA A 71 11.61 12.09 21.94
C ALA A 71 10.25 12.08 22.68
N ARG A 72 10.02 12.99 23.65
CA ARG A 72 8.72 13.10 24.35
C ARG A 72 7.60 13.68 23.48
N PHE A 73 7.92 14.57 22.55
CA PHE A 73 6.93 15.18 21.65
C PHE A 73 6.55 14.20 20.53
N TRP A 74 7.54 13.52 19.96
CA TRP A 74 7.36 12.50 18.91
C TRP A 74 6.59 11.26 19.41
N ARG A 75 6.70 10.95 20.71
CA ARG A 75 5.94 9.87 21.38
C ARG A 75 4.49 10.22 21.72
N ARG A 76 4.02 11.47 21.53
CA ARG A 76 2.61 11.81 21.80
C ARG A 76 1.70 11.03 20.85
N ARG A 77 0.65 10.43 21.42
CA ARG A 77 -0.36 9.63 20.72
C ARG A 77 -1.72 10.26 20.99
N LEU A 78 -2.46 10.64 19.94
CA LEU A 78 -3.83 11.14 20.09
C LEU A 78 -4.82 10.03 19.72
N PRO A 79 -5.59 9.47 20.67
CA PRO A 79 -6.56 8.43 20.36
C PRO A 79 -7.71 9.01 19.53
N LEU A 80 -8.09 8.33 18.44
CA LEU A 80 -9.15 8.73 17.52
C LEU A 80 -10.41 7.88 17.72
N PHE A 81 -10.45 6.67 17.17
CA PHE A 81 -11.65 5.82 17.17
C PHE A 81 -11.31 4.33 17.28
N ALA A 82 -12.25 3.54 17.81
CA ALA A 82 -12.22 2.09 17.84
C ALA A 82 -13.07 1.51 16.70
N PHE A 83 -12.49 0.64 15.87
CA PHE A 83 -13.21 -0.02 14.78
C PHE A 83 -13.52 -1.48 15.08
N GLY A 84 -14.75 -1.90 14.76
CA GLY A 84 -15.16 -3.30 14.85
C GLY A 84 -14.56 -4.18 13.74
N ASN A 85 -14.19 -5.41 14.07
CA ASN A 85 -13.57 -6.38 13.15
C ASN A 85 -14.54 -7.01 12.11
N GLY A 86 -15.84 -6.64 12.15
CA GLY A 86 -16.86 -7.14 11.23
C GLY A 86 -16.72 -6.57 9.82
N ALA A 87 -16.59 -5.24 9.72
CA ALA A 87 -16.50 -4.52 8.44
C ALA A 87 -15.28 -4.92 7.60
N ARG A 88 -14.17 -5.31 8.24
CA ARG A 88 -12.94 -5.75 7.57
C ARG A 88 -13.17 -6.88 6.57
N ALA A 89 -14.01 -7.87 6.90
CA ALA A 89 -14.28 -8.97 5.98
C ALA A 89 -15.10 -8.54 4.77
N ILE A 90 -16.06 -7.63 4.97
CA ILE A 90 -16.90 -7.09 3.90
C ILE A 90 -16.03 -6.25 2.95
N VAL A 91 -15.19 -5.35 3.49
CA VAL A 91 -14.26 -4.54 2.69
C VAL A 91 -13.31 -5.44 1.90
N SER A 92 -12.71 -6.45 2.53
CA SER A 92 -11.84 -7.40 1.84
C SER A 92 -12.55 -8.22 0.75
N LEU A 93 -13.82 -8.59 0.95
CA LEU A 93 -14.65 -9.24 -0.07
C LEU A 93 -14.94 -8.31 -1.26
N ILE A 94 -15.22 -7.03 -0.99
CA ILE A 94 -15.40 -6.01 -2.03
C ILE A 94 -14.09 -5.81 -2.80
N SER A 95 -12.95 -5.74 -2.10
CA SER A 95 -11.63 -5.65 -2.74
C SER A 95 -11.31 -6.88 -3.59
N PHE A 96 -11.68 -8.08 -3.12
CA PHE A 96 -11.56 -9.30 -3.92
C PHE A 96 -12.45 -9.27 -5.16
N ALA A 97 -13.71 -8.84 -5.04
CA ALA A 97 -14.62 -8.71 -6.18
C ALA A 97 -14.09 -7.69 -7.20
N GLY A 98 -13.61 -6.53 -6.73
CA GLY A 98 -12.97 -5.53 -7.58
C GLY A 98 -11.74 -6.07 -8.28
N PHE A 99 -10.87 -6.80 -7.56
CA PHE A 99 -9.71 -7.46 -8.14
C PHE A 99 -10.12 -8.49 -9.21
N ALA A 100 -11.13 -9.32 -8.95
CA ALA A 100 -11.63 -10.29 -9.93
C ALA A 100 -12.19 -9.62 -11.20
N ILE A 101 -12.88 -8.48 -11.05
CA ILE A 101 -13.35 -7.67 -12.18
C ILE A 101 -12.17 -7.11 -12.98
N LEU A 102 -11.11 -6.63 -12.30
CA LEU A 102 -9.91 -6.14 -12.98
C LEU A 102 -9.20 -7.25 -13.75
N ILE A 103 -9.09 -8.46 -13.19
CA ILE A 103 -8.54 -9.62 -13.89
C ILE A 103 -9.39 -9.98 -15.11
N ALA A 104 -10.72 -9.99 -14.97
CA ALA A 104 -11.62 -10.22 -16.09
C ALA A 104 -11.47 -9.13 -17.17
N ALA A 105 -11.33 -7.87 -16.78
CA ALA A 105 -11.08 -6.76 -17.70
C ALA A 105 -9.72 -6.91 -18.41
N GLY A 106 -8.67 -7.35 -17.74
CA GLY A 106 -7.37 -7.60 -18.37
C GLY A 106 -7.38 -8.77 -19.37
N LEU A 107 -8.15 -9.83 -19.08
CA LEU A 107 -8.23 -11.02 -19.95
C LEU A 107 -9.17 -10.84 -21.15
N PHE A 108 -10.34 -10.23 -20.92
CA PHE A 108 -11.42 -10.12 -21.92
C PHE A 108 -11.60 -8.72 -22.50
N GLY A 109 -11.01 -7.69 -21.88
CA GLY A 109 -11.11 -6.30 -22.31
C GLY A 109 -10.07 -5.92 -23.38
N SER A 110 -9.94 -4.61 -23.60
CA SER A 110 -8.99 -4.06 -24.57
C SER A 110 -7.55 -4.44 -24.21
N ARG A 111 -6.72 -4.68 -25.23
CA ARG A 111 -5.27 -4.87 -25.08
C ARG A 111 -4.51 -3.57 -24.97
N ASP A 112 -5.16 -2.44 -25.24
CA ASP A 112 -4.58 -1.12 -25.03
C ASP A 112 -4.51 -0.80 -23.53
N PRO A 113 -3.32 -0.59 -22.94
CA PRO A 113 -3.16 -0.31 -21.52
C PRO A 113 -3.86 0.97 -21.06
N LEU A 114 -4.05 1.95 -21.94
CA LEU A 114 -4.72 3.21 -21.62
C LEU A 114 -6.24 3.05 -21.52
N SER A 115 -6.79 2.09 -22.26
CA SER A 115 -8.22 1.79 -22.27
C SER A 115 -8.59 0.73 -21.21
N ASN A 116 -7.65 -0.13 -20.84
CA ASN A 116 -7.87 -1.19 -19.86
C ASN A 116 -7.66 -0.67 -18.42
N PRO A 117 -8.60 -0.88 -17.48
CA PRO A 117 -8.43 -0.40 -16.11
C PRO A 117 -7.37 -1.18 -15.31
N LEU A 118 -6.94 -2.37 -15.74
CA LEU A 118 -6.05 -3.23 -14.95
C LEU A 118 -4.63 -2.65 -14.77
N PRO A 119 -3.91 -2.22 -15.84
CA PRO A 119 -2.58 -1.62 -15.68
C PRO A 119 -2.61 -0.37 -14.80
N LEU A 120 -3.56 0.54 -15.04
CA LEU A 120 -3.74 1.74 -14.24
C LEU A 120 -3.98 1.39 -12.76
N ALA A 121 -4.83 0.41 -12.47
CA ALA A 121 -5.13 0.01 -11.10
C ALA A 121 -3.91 -0.60 -10.39
N ILE A 122 -3.12 -1.43 -11.05
CA ILE A 122 -1.95 -2.06 -10.43
C ILE A 122 -0.80 -1.07 -10.31
N TRP A 123 -0.42 -0.39 -11.38
CA TRP A 123 0.77 0.46 -11.39
C TRP A 123 0.52 1.81 -10.74
N THR A 124 -0.63 2.44 -11.00
CA THR A 124 -0.91 3.77 -10.45
C THR A 124 -1.62 3.70 -9.12
N LEU A 125 -2.75 3.00 -9.03
CA LEU A 125 -3.56 3.04 -7.79
C LEU A 125 -2.93 2.21 -6.67
N LEU A 126 -2.53 0.97 -6.94
CA LEU A 126 -1.94 0.08 -5.95
C LEU A 126 -0.47 0.43 -5.69
N TRP A 127 0.37 0.49 -6.73
CA TRP A 127 1.81 0.61 -6.52
C TRP A 127 2.25 2.02 -6.14
N VAL A 128 1.70 3.08 -6.75
CA VAL A 128 2.01 4.46 -6.36
C VAL A 128 1.06 4.96 -5.28
N GLY A 129 -0.23 4.98 -5.57
CA GLY A 129 -1.26 5.61 -4.73
C GLY A 129 -1.34 4.98 -3.34
N LEU A 130 -1.48 3.66 -3.27
CA LEU A 130 -1.62 2.98 -1.99
C LEU A 130 -0.33 3.02 -1.17
N VAL A 131 0.86 3.04 -1.78
CA VAL A 131 2.13 3.21 -1.05
C VAL A 131 2.18 4.56 -0.36
N LEU A 132 1.82 5.64 -1.06
CA LEU A 132 1.76 6.99 -0.48
C LEU A 132 0.70 7.06 0.63
N LEU A 133 -0.50 6.52 0.38
CA LEU A 133 -1.58 6.49 1.37
C LEU A 133 -1.21 5.65 2.60
N GLN A 134 -0.54 4.51 2.42
CA GLN A 134 -0.07 3.66 3.50
C GLN A 134 1.02 4.38 4.32
N GLY A 135 1.91 5.11 3.66
CA GLY A 135 2.93 5.94 4.30
C GLY A 135 2.35 7.13 5.07
N LEU A 136 1.15 7.60 4.74
CA LEU A 136 0.46 8.68 5.44
C LEU A 136 -0.48 8.17 6.54
N LEU A 137 -1.36 7.23 6.19
CA LEU A 137 -2.50 6.79 6.99
C LEU A 137 -2.28 5.45 7.71
N GLY A 138 -1.15 4.79 7.52
CA GLY A 138 -0.79 3.56 8.23
C GLY A 138 -1.31 2.31 7.55
N ASN A 139 -1.79 1.31 8.31
CA ASN A 139 -2.04 -0.03 7.79
C ASN A 139 -3.41 -0.22 7.08
N LEU A 140 -3.60 0.45 5.92
CA LEU A 140 -4.79 0.28 5.08
C LEU A 140 -4.87 -1.11 4.44
N TRP A 141 -3.72 -1.69 4.07
CA TRP A 141 -3.66 -3.03 3.45
C TRP A 141 -4.34 -4.11 4.29
N SER A 142 -4.34 -3.97 5.62
CA SER A 142 -5.07 -4.89 6.50
C SER A 142 -6.57 -5.00 6.18
N TRP A 143 -7.19 -3.96 5.61
CA TRP A 143 -8.59 -3.93 5.19
C TRP A 143 -8.79 -4.29 3.72
N LEU A 144 -7.96 -3.72 2.85
CA LEU A 144 -8.10 -3.83 1.39
C LEU A 144 -7.57 -5.14 0.80
N ASN A 145 -6.82 -5.94 1.56
CA ASN A 145 -6.25 -7.16 0.99
C ASN A 145 -7.36 -8.07 0.39
N PRO A 146 -7.17 -8.61 -0.82
CA PRO A 146 -8.16 -9.42 -1.51
C PRO A 146 -8.22 -10.89 -1.04
N TRP A 147 -7.54 -11.26 0.06
CA TRP A 147 -7.48 -12.65 0.52
C TRP A 147 -8.24 -12.91 1.82
N TYR A 148 -8.32 -11.95 2.74
CA TYR A 148 -8.92 -12.19 4.06
C TYR A 148 -10.40 -12.57 3.99
N GLY A 149 -11.16 -11.90 3.13
CA GLY A 149 -12.57 -12.17 2.87
C GLY A 149 -12.80 -13.61 2.38
N PRO A 150 -12.21 -14.01 1.24
CA PRO A 150 -12.27 -15.38 0.74
C PRO A 150 -11.79 -16.42 1.77
N TRP A 151 -10.67 -16.16 2.44
CA TRP A 151 -10.13 -17.07 3.47
C TRP A 151 -11.11 -17.25 4.64
N ARG A 152 -11.77 -16.18 5.08
CA ARG A 152 -12.76 -16.22 6.16
C ARG A 152 -14.03 -16.99 5.77
N VAL A 153 -14.45 -16.90 4.51
CA VAL A 153 -15.58 -17.68 3.98
C VAL A 153 -15.23 -19.17 3.94
N ILE A 154 -14.08 -19.52 3.35
CA ILE A 154 -13.62 -20.91 3.26
C ILE A 154 -13.42 -21.54 4.64
N SER A 155 -12.78 -20.82 5.57
CA SER A 155 -12.56 -21.33 6.94
C SER A 155 -13.85 -21.50 7.75
N ARG A 156 -14.93 -20.79 7.41
CA ARG A 156 -16.25 -21.01 8.00
C ARG A 156 -16.97 -22.22 7.39
N LEU A 157 -16.85 -22.41 6.08
CA LEU A 157 -17.50 -23.51 5.36
C LEU A 157 -16.84 -24.86 5.66
N PHE A 158 -15.51 -24.92 5.69
CA PHE A 158 -14.74 -26.16 5.86
C PHE A 158 -14.21 -26.37 7.29
N GLY A 159 -14.59 -25.50 8.23
CA GLY A 159 -14.12 -25.52 9.61
C GLY A 159 -12.64 -25.11 9.78
N LYS A 160 -12.17 -25.10 11.03
CA LYS A 160 -10.77 -24.79 11.35
C LYS A 160 -9.87 -25.95 10.92
N ARG A 161 -9.20 -25.79 9.78
CA ARG A 161 -8.14 -26.73 9.34
C ARG A 161 -6.87 -26.54 10.17
N GLN A 162 -6.14 -27.63 10.38
CA GLN A 162 -4.81 -27.58 10.96
C GLN A 162 -3.86 -26.91 9.97
N THR A 163 -3.36 -25.73 10.32
CA THR A 163 -2.41 -24.98 9.50
C THR A 163 -0.99 -25.42 9.81
N TRP A 164 -0.16 -25.60 8.79
CA TRP A 164 1.25 -25.89 8.97
C TRP A 164 1.98 -24.62 9.42
N ARG A 165 2.73 -24.67 10.53
CA ARG A 165 3.56 -23.51 10.93
C ARG A 165 4.86 -23.50 10.12
N PRO A 166 5.10 -22.48 9.27
CA PRO A 166 6.32 -22.45 8.48
C PRO A 166 7.55 -22.48 9.40
N PRO A 167 8.66 -23.13 8.97
CA PRO A 167 9.87 -23.19 9.78
C PRO A 167 10.39 -21.78 10.12
N PRO A 168 10.97 -21.58 11.32
CA PRO A 168 11.43 -20.26 11.75
C PRO A 168 12.52 -19.67 10.85
N TRP A 169 13.34 -20.52 10.22
CA TRP A 169 14.40 -20.11 9.29
C TRP A 169 13.86 -19.52 7.98
N LEU A 170 12.61 -19.84 7.61
CA LEU A 170 12.01 -19.34 6.37
C LEU A 170 11.79 -17.82 6.44
N GLY A 171 11.68 -17.25 7.65
CA GLY A 171 11.69 -15.80 7.87
C GLY A 171 10.74 -15.07 6.93
N CYS A 172 11.24 -14.04 6.26
CA CYS A 172 10.58 -13.32 5.16
C CYS A 172 11.14 -13.67 3.78
N TRP A 173 11.88 -14.77 3.62
CA TRP A 173 12.47 -15.16 2.34
C TRP A 173 11.44 -15.37 1.21
N PRO A 174 10.25 -15.96 1.44
CA PRO A 174 9.25 -16.07 0.38
C PRO A 174 8.81 -14.69 -0.13
N ALA A 175 8.69 -13.69 0.75
CA ALA A 175 8.41 -12.32 0.34
C ALA A 175 9.55 -11.70 -0.49
N VAL A 176 10.82 -12.01 -0.17
CA VAL A 176 11.98 -11.56 -0.97
C VAL A 176 11.90 -12.12 -2.39
N VAL A 177 11.63 -13.42 -2.53
CA VAL A 177 11.52 -14.07 -3.85
C VAL A 177 10.34 -13.51 -4.65
N LEU A 178 9.18 -13.33 -4.01
CA LEU A 178 8.01 -12.77 -4.68
C LEU A 178 8.23 -11.31 -5.08
N PHE A 179 8.86 -10.50 -4.23
CA PHE A 179 9.20 -9.12 -4.57
C PHE A 179 10.25 -9.05 -5.69
N PHE A 180 11.25 -9.93 -5.70
CA PHE A 180 12.20 -10.03 -6.81
C PHE A 180 11.49 -10.34 -8.12
N ALA A 181 10.58 -11.32 -8.13
CA ALA A 181 9.80 -11.67 -9.31
C ALA A 181 8.90 -10.49 -9.77
N PHE A 182 8.31 -9.76 -8.84
CA PHE A 182 7.54 -8.55 -9.13
C PHE A 182 8.41 -7.45 -9.75
N ALA A 183 9.55 -7.12 -9.13
CA ALA A 183 10.47 -6.10 -9.63
C ALA A 183 11.08 -6.48 -10.99
N TRP A 184 11.35 -7.77 -11.21
CA TRP A 184 11.77 -8.27 -12.51
C TRP A 184 10.68 -8.07 -13.56
N PHE A 185 9.44 -8.44 -13.24
CA PHE A 185 8.31 -8.23 -14.15
C PHE A 185 8.07 -6.74 -14.45
N GLU A 186 8.18 -5.87 -13.45
CA GLU A 186 8.03 -4.42 -13.62
C GLU A 186 9.13 -3.80 -14.48
N LEU A 187 10.40 -4.17 -14.24
CA LEU A 187 11.56 -3.44 -14.79
C LEU A 187 12.21 -4.08 -16.01
N ILE A 188 12.04 -5.39 -16.21
CA ILE A 188 12.78 -6.15 -17.23
C ILE A 188 11.85 -6.75 -18.28
N ASP A 189 10.58 -6.98 -17.94
CA ASP A 189 9.63 -7.48 -18.92
C ASP A 189 9.44 -6.48 -20.08
N PRO A 190 9.39 -6.92 -21.35
CA PRO A 190 9.22 -6.01 -22.49
C PRO A 190 7.87 -5.28 -22.57
N ALA A 191 6.82 -5.82 -21.94
CA ALA A 191 5.49 -5.22 -21.96
C ALA A 191 4.75 -5.51 -20.63
N PRO A 192 5.19 -4.87 -19.53
CA PRO A 192 4.59 -5.03 -18.20
C PRO A 192 3.18 -4.44 -18.14
N ASP A 193 2.86 -3.50 -19.03
CA ASP A 193 1.56 -2.86 -19.15
C ASP A 193 0.56 -3.63 -20.03
N ASP A 194 0.97 -4.71 -20.71
CA ASP A 194 0.04 -5.52 -21.48
C ASP A 194 -1.03 -6.11 -20.53
N PRO A 195 -2.33 -5.78 -20.71
CA PRO A 195 -3.34 -6.13 -19.73
C PRO A 195 -3.51 -7.63 -19.52
N ALA A 196 -3.30 -8.46 -20.54
CA ALA A 196 -3.51 -9.89 -20.39
C ALA A 196 -2.32 -10.57 -19.70
N ARG A 197 -1.08 -10.18 -20.03
CA ARG A 197 0.11 -10.66 -19.34
C ARG A 197 0.06 -10.27 -17.88
N LEU A 198 -0.30 -9.02 -17.60
CA LEU A 198 -0.48 -8.51 -16.25
C LEU A 198 -1.62 -9.25 -15.51
N ALA A 199 -2.73 -9.56 -16.18
CA ALA A 199 -3.82 -10.32 -15.58
C ALA A 199 -3.39 -11.75 -15.19
N TRP A 200 -2.63 -12.43 -16.07
CA TRP A 200 -2.08 -13.74 -15.75
C TRP A 200 -1.09 -13.69 -14.60
N ALA A 201 -0.16 -12.73 -14.61
CA ALA A 201 0.83 -12.54 -13.55
C ALA A 201 0.14 -12.25 -12.20
N ALA A 202 -0.80 -11.29 -12.17
CA ALA A 202 -1.53 -10.91 -10.98
C ALA A 202 -2.46 -12.03 -10.47
N GLY A 203 -3.14 -12.74 -11.38
CA GLY A 203 -4.00 -13.87 -11.05
C GLY A 203 -3.20 -15.05 -10.49
N PHE A 204 -2.07 -15.40 -11.10
CA PHE A 204 -1.17 -16.44 -10.62
C PHE A 204 -0.58 -16.07 -9.26
N TYR A 205 -0.13 -14.82 -9.10
CA TYR A 205 0.34 -14.28 -7.83
C TYR A 205 -0.71 -14.40 -6.72
N TRP A 206 -1.95 -14.00 -7.02
CA TRP A 206 -3.06 -14.08 -6.07
C TRP A 206 -3.35 -15.52 -5.68
N LEU A 207 -3.40 -16.44 -6.66
CA LEU A 207 -3.70 -17.85 -6.45
C LEU A 207 -2.62 -18.54 -5.61
N LEU A 208 -1.34 -18.33 -5.94
CA LEU A 208 -0.20 -18.88 -5.21
C LEU A 208 -0.20 -18.40 -3.76
N SER A 209 -0.37 -17.09 -3.57
CA SER A 209 -0.45 -16.48 -2.23
C SER A 209 -1.65 -17.01 -1.44
N PHE A 210 -2.81 -17.16 -2.09
CA PHE A 210 -4.01 -17.68 -1.43
C PHE A 210 -3.86 -19.15 -1.03
N ALA A 211 -3.31 -19.99 -1.91
CA ALA A 211 -3.01 -21.39 -1.61
C ALA A 211 -2.06 -21.50 -0.41
N ALA A 212 -1.00 -20.69 -0.37
CA ALA A 212 -0.08 -20.65 0.75
C ALA A 212 -0.77 -20.18 2.05
N MET A 213 -1.70 -19.22 2.00
CA MET A 213 -2.50 -18.81 3.16
C MET A 213 -3.45 -19.90 3.66
N LEU A 214 -3.94 -20.79 2.78
CA LEU A 214 -4.76 -21.94 3.17
C LEU A 214 -3.92 -23.03 3.85
N VAL A 215 -2.68 -23.25 3.41
CA VAL A 215 -1.77 -24.27 3.96
C VAL A 215 -1.10 -23.80 5.26
N PHE A 216 -0.47 -22.61 5.24
CA PHE A 216 0.31 -22.09 6.36
C PHE A 216 -0.49 -21.23 7.33
N GLY A 217 -1.74 -20.90 6.97
CA GLY A 217 -2.59 -19.99 7.71
C GLY A 217 -2.42 -18.53 7.28
N TYR A 218 -3.54 -17.81 7.19
CA TYR A 218 -3.57 -16.43 6.72
C TYR A 218 -2.63 -15.50 7.49
N ARG A 219 -2.63 -15.58 8.82
CA ARG A 219 -1.86 -14.65 9.67
C ARG A 219 -0.36 -14.83 9.53
N ASP A 220 0.10 -16.08 9.47
CA ASP A 220 1.52 -16.39 9.42
C ASP A 220 2.09 -16.13 8.03
N TRP A 221 1.36 -16.52 6.97
CA TRP A 221 1.76 -16.22 5.60
C TRP A 221 1.70 -14.72 5.29
N SER A 222 0.62 -14.02 5.63
CA SER A 222 0.48 -12.59 5.32
C SER A 222 1.56 -11.73 6.00
N ARG A 223 2.07 -12.12 7.17
CA ARG A 223 3.12 -11.35 7.87
C ARG A 223 4.53 -11.57 7.33
N ARG A 224 4.77 -12.65 6.59
CA ARG A 224 6.13 -13.14 6.29
C ARG A 224 6.33 -13.52 4.83
N GLY A 225 5.35 -14.17 4.23
CA GLY A 225 5.43 -14.68 2.86
C GLY A 225 4.84 -13.75 1.82
N GLU A 226 3.84 -12.93 2.15
CA GLU A 226 3.18 -12.05 1.19
C GLU A 226 3.93 -10.71 1.06
N PHE A 227 4.46 -10.43 -0.13
CA PHE A 227 5.40 -9.31 -0.30
C PHE A 227 4.75 -7.95 -0.13
N LEU A 228 3.50 -7.75 -0.59
CA LEU A 228 2.83 -6.45 -0.44
C LEU A 228 2.57 -6.18 1.03
N ALA A 229 2.11 -7.15 1.81
CA ALA A 229 1.92 -6.99 3.24
C ALA A 229 3.23 -6.69 3.96
N VAL A 230 4.35 -7.34 3.61
CA VAL A 230 5.66 -7.05 4.20
C VAL A 230 6.12 -5.64 3.81
N PHE A 231 6.03 -5.28 2.53
CA PHE A 231 6.39 -3.95 2.01
C PHE A 231 5.55 -2.84 2.64
N PHE A 232 4.22 -2.95 2.57
CA PHE A 232 3.31 -1.99 3.16
C PHE A 232 3.39 -1.92 4.69
N ALA A 233 3.77 -3.00 5.37
CA ALA A 233 4.06 -2.96 6.80
C ALA A 233 5.33 -2.17 7.10
N MET A 234 6.36 -2.25 6.26
CA MET A 234 7.57 -1.44 6.39
C MET A 234 7.27 0.04 6.13
N ILE A 235 6.50 0.35 5.08
CA ILE A 235 6.09 1.73 4.75
C ILE A 235 5.17 2.32 5.84
N ALA A 236 4.25 1.52 6.41
CA ALA A 236 3.37 1.97 7.48
C ALA A 236 4.10 2.38 8.76
N ARG A 237 5.39 2.03 8.95
CA ARG A 237 6.20 2.50 10.09
C ARG A 237 6.51 3.99 10.03
N PHE A 238 6.34 4.61 8.87
CA PHE A 238 6.48 6.07 8.68
C PHE A 238 5.17 6.82 8.90
N ALA A 239 4.05 6.11 9.05
CA ALA A 239 2.73 6.71 9.06
C ALA A 239 2.44 7.62 10.25
N LEU A 240 1.56 8.60 10.00
CA LEU A 240 0.98 9.46 11.02
C LEU A 240 -0.06 8.72 11.88
N LEU A 241 -0.64 7.64 11.37
CA LEU A 241 -1.71 6.91 12.03
C LEU A 241 -1.23 5.52 12.45
N GLU A 242 -1.20 5.28 13.75
CA GLU A 242 -0.86 3.99 14.34
C GLU A 242 -2.14 3.28 14.80
N ARG A 243 -2.24 1.97 14.53
CA ARG A 243 -3.29 1.13 15.11
C ARG A 243 -2.66 0.27 16.20
N ASN A 244 -3.00 0.55 17.46
CA ASN A 244 -2.55 -0.28 18.56
C ASN A 244 -3.39 -1.57 18.61
N GLU A 245 -2.81 -2.69 18.18
CA GLU A 245 -3.39 -4.04 18.33
C GLU A 245 -3.20 -4.63 19.74
N VAL A 246 -2.56 -3.89 20.66
CA VAL A 246 -2.14 -4.38 21.99
C VAL A 246 -3.33 -4.65 22.93
N GLU A 247 -4.44 -3.93 22.81
CA GLU A 247 -5.69 -4.25 23.52
C GLU A 247 -6.44 -5.34 22.75
N ARG A 248 -5.98 -6.58 22.94
CA ARG A 248 -6.42 -7.79 22.22
C ARG A 248 -7.90 -8.18 22.44
N SER A 249 -8.66 -7.42 23.25
CA SER A 249 -10.01 -7.79 23.67
C SER A 249 -11.08 -6.69 23.51
N GLU A 250 -10.70 -5.42 23.32
CA GLU A 250 -11.62 -4.32 23.01
C GLU A 250 -11.07 -3.54 21.82
N GLY A 251 -11.93 -3.22 20.84
CA GLY A 251 -11.55 -2.80 19.49
C GLY A 251 -10.29 -1.94 19.38
N GLY A 252 -9.38 -2.34 18.47
CA GLY A 252 -8.09 -1.67 18.31
C GLY A 252 -8.23 -0.14 18.12
N ARG A 253 -7.54 0.61 18.97
CA ARG A 253 -7.54 2.07 18.98
C ARG A 253 -6.62 2.61 17.90
N LEU A 254 -7.15 3.51 17.06
CA LEU A 254 -6.34 4.30 16.13
C LEU A 254 -5.78 5.51 16.90
N SER A 255 -4.49 5.77 16.78
CA SER A 255 -3.82 6.93 17.39
C SER A 255 -3.03 7.72 16.36
N LEU A 256 -3.13 9.05 16.40
CA LEU A 256 -2.28 9.94 15.60
C LEU A 256 -0.90 10.07 16.28
N CYS A 257 0.15 9.99 15.48
CA CYS A 257 1.57 9.96 15.83
C CYS A 257 2.34 10.88 14.87
N TRP A 258 3.54 11.29 15.25
CA TRP A 258 4.46 11.95 14.33
C TRP A 258 5.06 10.95 13.32
N PRO A 259 5.43 11.38 12.10
CA PRO A 259 6.01 10.48 11.09
C PRO A 259 7.24 9.76 11.64
N GLY A 260 7.30 8.45 11.48
CA GLY A 260 8.43 7.64 11.96
C GLY A 260 8.50 7.47 13.49
N ALA A 261 7.53 7.96 14.27
CA ALA A 261 7.50 7.73 15.71
C ALA A 261 7.31 6.26 16.11
N THR A 262 6.90 5.41 15.17
CA THR A 262 6.80 3.96 15.36
C THR A 262 8.14 3.25 15.15
N LEU A 263 9.14 3.92 14.54
CA LEU A 263 10.47 3.35 14.32
C LEU A 263 11.31 3.33 15.59
N SER A 264 11.10 4.26 16.52
CA SER A 264 11.88 4.34 17.76
C SER A 264 11.68 3.15 18.70
N ASP A 265 10.52 2.49 18.63
CA ASP A 265 10.18 1.33 19.48
C ASP A 265 10.18 0.01 18.68
N ALA A 266 10.64 0.03 17.43
CA ALA A 266 10.57 -1.13 16.57
C ALA A 266 11.73 -2.09 16.81
N ALA A 267 11.39 -3.38 16.90
CA ALA A 267 12.39 -4.43 17.02
C ALA A 267 13.35 -4.44 15.81
N PRO A 268 14.62 -4.83 16.03
CA PRO A 268 15.58 -4.99 14.94
C PRO A 268 15.05 -5.98 13.90
N LEU A 269 15.29 -5.66 12.63
CA LEU A 269 14.85 -6.48 11.51
C LEU A 269 15.61 -7.80 11.48
N SER A 270 14.91 -8.88 11.12
CA SER A 270 15.55 -10.16 10.81
C SER A 270 16.43 -10.03 9.56
N LEU A 271 17.39 -10.95 9.39
CA LEU A 271 18.26 -10.99 8.19
C LEU A 271 17.44 -10.97 6.88
N SER A 272 16.36 -11.75 6.81
CA SER A 272 15.45 -11.74 5.66
C SER A 272 14.72 -10.42 5.46
N GLY A 273 14.42 -9.69 6.53
CA GLY A 273 13.82 -8.36 6.45
C GLY A 273 14.79 -7.29 5.93
N ILE A 274 16.08 -7.40 6.31
CA ILE A 274 17.15 -6.55 5.77
C ILE A 274 17.33 -6.84 4.28
N ALA A 275 17.42 -8.11 3.88
CA ALA A 275 17.52 -8.51 2.48
C ALA A 275 16.35 -7.97 1.64
N PHE A 276 15.12 -8.05 2.17
CA PHE A 276 13.94 -7.47 1.52
C PHE A 276 14.05 -5.96 1.31
N LEU A 277 14.47 -5.21 2.33
CA LEU A 277 14.65 -3.77 2.23
C LEU A 277 15.75 -3.38 1.23
N LEU A 278 16.90 -4.06 1.28
CA LEU A 278 17.99 -3.82 0.35
C LEU A 278 17.54 -4.09 -1.09
N LEU A 279 16.78 -5.16 -1.31
CA LEU A 279 16.23 -5.48 -2.62
C LEU A 279 15.25 -4.40 -3.10
N ALA A 280 14.35 -3.91 -2.24
CA ALA A 280 13.42 -2.83 -2.57
C ALA A 280 14.12 -1.50 -2.88
N LEU A 281 15.18 -1.16 -2.13
CA LEU A 281 15.98 0.03 -2.44
C LEU A 281 16.76 -0.15 -3.74
N SER A 282 17.29 -1.34 -3.99
CA SER A 282 18.01 -1.66 -5.22
C SER A 282 17.11 -1.61 -6.45
N SER A 283 15.85 -2.05 -6.37
CA SER A 283 14.93 -2.03 -7.52
C SER A 283 14.61 -0.61 -7.97
N VAL A 284 14.30 0.29 -7.03
CA VAL A 284 14.07 1.72 -7.32
C VAL A 284 15.33 2.41 -7.84
N SER A 285 16.50 2.07 -7.26
CA SER A 285 17.78 2.61 -7.74
C SER A 285 18.07 2.16 -9.18
N PHE A 286 17.76 0.89 -9.50
CA PHE A 286 17.90 0.34 -10.84
C PHE A 286 16.91 0.97 -11.82
N ASP A 287 15.65 1.19 -11.43
CA ASP A 287 14.67 1.91 -12.25
C ASP A 287 15.21 3.28 -12.69
N GLY A 288 15.73 4.06 -11.75
CA GLY A 288 16.36 5.35 -12.04
C GLY A 288 17.58 5.25 -12.95
N LEU A 289 18.48 4.28 -12.68
CA LEU A 289 19.69 4.07 -13.49
C LEU A 289 19.37 3.66 -14.93
N SER A 290 18.40 2.75 -15.12
CA SER A 290 18.02 2.20 -16.42
C SER A 290 17.51 3.25 -17.41
N LYS A 291 16.96 4.35 -16.88
CA LYS A 291 16.44 5.50 -17.65
C LYS A 291 17.51 6.54 -18.00
N THR A 292 18.77 6.34 -17.60
CA THR A 292 19.86 7.28 -17.90
C THR A 292 20.46 7.04 -19.29
N PHE A 293 20.93 8.11 -19.94
CA PHE A 293 21.65 8.00 -21.22
C PHE A 293 22.91 7.12 -21.13
N PHE A 294 23.57 7.09 -19.97
CA PHE A 294 24.71 6.21 -19.73
C PHE A 294 24.33 4.74 -19.90
N TRP A 295 23.23 4.31 -19.27
CA TRP A 295 22.75 2.94 -19.37
C TRP A 295 22.27 2.58 -20.78
N LEU A 296 21.50 3.48 -21.40
CA LEU A 296 20.99 3.30 -22.76
C LEU A 296 22.10 3.28 -23.81
N GLY A 297 23.24 3.91 -23.56
CA GLY A 297 24.40 3.91 -24.47
C GLY A 297 25.26 2.64 -24.41
N LEU A 298 24.96 1.69 -23.52
CA LEU A 298 25.69 0.41 -23.41
C LEU A 298 25.14 -0.68 -24.35
N PHE A 299 23.98 -0.46 -24.97
CA PHE A 299 23.27 -1.40 -25.85
C PHE A 299 22.82 -0.69 -27.14
#